data_AF-A0A2J0LLF9-F1
#
_entry.id   AF-A0A2J0LLF9-F1
#
_cell.length_a   1.000
_cell.length_b   1.000
_cell.length_c   1.000
_cell.angle_alpha   90.00
_cell.angle_beta   90.00
_cell.angle_gamma   90.00
#
_symmetry.space_group_name_H-M   'P 1'
#
loop_
_entity.id
_entity.type
_entity.pdbx_description
1 polymer ?
#
loop_
_entity_poly.entity_id
_entity_poly.type
_entity_poly.pdbx_seq_one_letter_code
_entity_poly.pdbx_strand_id
1 'polypeptide(L)'
;GAICGLDGLKSAKIGAIKSVTLTTRKPLKGLASSPYLKEKNIDIEKIDKETLIYSGTAREAIRYFPQNINVAVTLSICGIGADRTSVRIFTSPGYTKNTHEIEVKGEFGSFWTKTENVPSRDNPKTSELAIFSAIAKIKEIL
;
A
#
# COMPACT_ATOMS: atom_id res chain seq x y z
N GLY A 1 -9.54 -3.79 5.12
CA GLY A 1 -8.20 -4.38 4.91
C GLY A 1 -7.19 -3.65 5.77
N ALA A 2 -5.94 -3.51 5.31
CA ALA A 2 -4.85 -2.86 6.08
C ALA A 2 -4.81 -1.32 5.97
N ILE A 3 -5.86 -0.69 5.43
CA ILE A 3 -5.94 0.77 5.19
C ILE A 3 -7.31 1.30 5.61
N CYS A 4 -7.40 2.62 5.76
CA CYS A 4 -8.63 3.38 5.99
C CYS A 4 -8.87 4.43 4.88
N GLY A 5 -10.06 5.03 4.85
CA GLY A 5 -10.44 6.08 3.88
C GLY A 5 -10.94 5.58 2.53
N LEU A 6 -11.32 4.30 2.42
CA LEU A 6 -11.88 3.75 1.17
C LEU A 6 -13.28 4.27 0.87
N ASP A 7 -14.04 4.63 1.90
CA ASP A 7 -15.28 5.40 1.80
C ASP A 7 -15.04 6.75 1.12
N GLY A 8 -14.07 7.53 1.60
CA GLY A 8 -13.68 8.80 0.99
C GLY A 8 -13.23 8.66 -0.46
N LEU A 9 -12.44 7.63 -0.79
CA LEU A 9 -12.04 7.35 -2.17
C LEU A 9 -13.23 6.99 -3.07
N LYS A 10 -14.17 6.19 -2.57
CA LYS A 10 -15.39 5.83 -3.32
C LYS A 10 -16.29 7.04 -3.55
N SER A 11 -16.46 7.91 -2.56
CA SER A 11 -17.19 9.16 -2.70
C SER A 11 -16.52 10.10 -3.71
N ALA A 12 -15.20 10.24 -3.63
CA ALA A 12 -14.40 11.03 -4.56
C ALA A 12 -14.53 10.56 -6.02
N LYS A 13 -14.75 9.26 -6.25
CA LYS A 13 -14.90 8.66 -7.59
C LYS A 13 -16.23 9.02 -8.27
N ILE A 14 -17.23 9.50 -7.52
CA ILE A 14 -18.46 10.05 -8.11
C ILE A 14 -18.14 11.31 -8.93
N GLY A 15 -17.16 12.10 -8.48
CA GLY A 15 -16.61 13.24 -9.20
C GLY A 15 -15.30 12.93 -9.94
N ALA A 16 -14.60 13.99 -10.34
CA ALA A 16 -13.32 13.87 -11.03
C ALA A 16 -12.13 13.76 -10.06
N ILE A 17 -11.56 12.55 -9.94
CA ILE A 17 -10.27 12.33 -9.27
C ILE A 17 -9.12 12.64 -10.24
N LYS A 18 -8.25 13.57 -9.83
CA LYS A 18 -7.03 13.96 -10.54
C LYS A 18 -5.90 12.96 -10.30
N SER A 19 -5.68 12.56 -9.05
CA SER A 19 -4.58 11.64 -8.68
C SER A 19 -4.91 10.80 -7.46
N VAL A 20 -4.42 9.56 -7.46
CA VAL A 20 -4.34 8.67 -6.30
C VAL A 20 -2.90 8.21 -6.18
N THR A 21 -2.28 8.45 -5.02
CA THR A 21 -0.92 8.01 -4.73
C THR A 21 -0.90 7.18 -3.46
N LEU A 22 -0.38 5.95 -3.57
CA LEU A 22 -0.05 5.10 -2.45
C LEU A 22 1.44 5.18 -2.16
N THR A 23 1.81 5.56 -0.95
CA THR A 23 3.18 5.42 -0.43
C THR A 23 3.19 4.32 0.62
N THR A 24 3.98 3.28 0.41
CA THR A 24 4.16 2.18 1.35
C THR A 24 5.58 2.20 1.91
N ARG A 25 5.71 2.12 3.22
CA ARG A 25 6.99 2.00 3.94
C ARG A 25 7.01 0.65 4.65
N LYS A 26 8.02 -0.18 4.39
CA LYS A 26 8.15 -1.52 4.99
C LYS A 26 9.55 -1.74 5.55
N PRO A 27 9.70 -2.54 6.61
CA PRO A 27 11.00 -3.06 7.02
C PRO A 27 11.68 -3.80 5.86
N LEU A 28 13.01 -3.85 5.85
CA LEU A 28 13.82 -4.54 4.83
C LEU A 28 13.34 -5.97 4.55
N LYS A 29 13.08 -6.73 5.63
CA LYS A 29 12.60 -8.12 5.56
C LYS A 29 11.28 -8.26 4.79
N GLY A 30 10.45 -7.21 4.76
CA GLY A 30 9.16 -7.21 4.05
C GLY A 30 9.28 -7.13 2.53
N LEU A 31 10.45 -6.77 1.99
CA LEU A 31 10.71 -6.65 0.55
C LEU A 31 11.73 -7.65 0.01
N ALA A 32 12.49 -8.33 0.88
CA ALA A 32 13.62 -9.19 0.51
C ALA A 32 13.33 -10.26 -0.56
N SER A 33 12.08 -10.76 -0.64
CA SER A 33 11.67 -11.77 -1.62
C SER A 33 11.11 -11.20 -2.93
N SER A 34 11.08 -9.88 -3.11
CA SER A 34 10.40 -9.26 -4.25
C SER A 34 11.15 -9.48 -5.58
N PRO A 35 10.43 -9.86 -6.67
CA PRO A 35 10.99 -9.93 -8.02
C PRO A 35 11.74 -8.67 -8.45
N TYR A 36 11.27 -7.48 -8.04
CA TYR A 36 11.90 -6.20 -8.41
C TYR A 36 13.36 -6.09 -7.98
N LEU A 37 13.67 -6.47 -6.74
CA LEU A 37 15.03 -6.37 -6.21
C LEU A 37 15.99 -7.26 -7.00
N LYS A 38 15.53 -8.46 -7.37
CA LYS A 38 16.31 -9.40 -8.18
C LYS A 38 16.57 -8.83 -9.57
N GLU A 39 15.54 -8.31 -10.23
CA GLU A 39 15.68 -7.74 -11.58
C GLU A 39 16.60 -6.51 -11.59
N LYS A 40 16.49 -5.64 -10.59
CA LYS A 40 17.32 -4.43 -10.48
C LYS A 40 18.67 -4.67 -9.78
N ASN A 41 18.98 -5.91 -9.43
CA ASN A 41 20.19 -6.30 -8.70
C ASN A 41 20.42 -5.45 -7.43
N ILE A 42 19.33 -5.18 -6.70
CA ILE A 42 19.36 -4.39 -5.46
C ILE A 42 19.61 -5.34 -4.29
N ASP A 43 20.74 -5.13 -3.63
CA ASP A 43 21.10 -5.81 -2.39
C ASP A 43 20.45 -5.10 -1.19
N ILE A 44 19.34 -5.65 -0.71
CA ILE A 44 18.55 -5.05 0.36
C ILE A 44 19.29 -4.98 1.70
N GLU A 45 20.29 -5.82 1.93
CA GLU A 45 21.06 -5.83 3.18
C GLU A 45 22.04 -4.66 3.27
N LYS A 46 22.39 -4.04 2.13
CA LYS A 46 23.26 -2.86 2.06
C LYS A 46 22.52 -1.54 2.26
N ILE A 47 21.20 -1.56 2.40
CA ILE A 47 20.42 -0.34 2.59
C ILE A 47 20.53 0.10 4.06
N ASP A 48 21.19 1.22 4.30
CA ASP A 48 21.47 1.78 5.63
C ASP A 48 20.55 2.96 6.01
N LYS A 49 19.81 3.51 5.04
CA LYS A 49 18.90 4.65 5.22
C LYS A 49 17.60 4.48 4.44
N GLU A 50 16.64 5.38 4.68
CA GLU A 50 15.40 5.42 3.90
C GLU A 50 15.70 5.51 2.40
N THR A 51 15.19 4.52 1.66
CA THR A 51 15.46 4.34 0.23
C THR A 51 14.16 4.05 -0.50
N LEU A 52 13.93 4.80 -1.58
CA LEU A 52 12.86 4.52 -2.53
C LEU A 52 13.25 3.29 -3.36
N ILE A 53 12.54 2.19 -3.15
CA ILE A 53 12.75 0.94 -3.89
C ILE A 53 12.02 0.97 -5.22
N TYR A 54 10.81 1.50 -5.24
CA TYR A 54 9.97 1.47 -6.43
C TYR A 54 9.12 2.73 -6.52
N SER A 55 9.01 3.28 -7.73
CA SER A 55 8.05 4.32 -8.08
C SER A 55 7.50 4.05 -9.48
N GLY A 56 6.19 3.92 -9.60
CA GLY A 56 5.53 3.61 -10.86
C GLY A 56 4.03 3.39 -10.70
N THR A 57 3.41 2.73 -11.67
CA THR A 57 1.97 2.46 -11.62
C THR A 57 1.64 1.29 -10.70
N ALA A 58 0.40 1.19 -10.24
CA ALA A 58 -0.07 0.00 -9.54
C ALA A 58 -0.02 -1.24 -10.45
N ARG A 59 -0.28 -1.10 -11.76
CA ARG A 59 -0.20 -2.21 -12.72
C ARG A 59 1.17 -2.87 -12.75
N GLU A 60 2.23 -2.08 -12.85
CA GLU A 60 3.61 -2.60 -12.85
C GLU A 60 3.98 -3.17 -11.49
N ALA A 61 3.59 -2.48 -10.41
CA ALA A 61 3.88 -2.91 -9.05
C ALA A 61 3.30 -4.30 -8.73
N ILE A 62 2.15 -4.69 -9.31
CA ILE A 62 1.56 -6.04 -9.15
C ILE A 62 2.50 -7.14 -9.63
N ARG A 63 3.21 -6.92 -10.75
CA ARG A 63 4.16 -7.90 -11.29
C ARG A 63 5.38 -8.06 -10.38
N TYR A 64 5.81 -6.95 -9.81
CA TYR A 64 7.06 -6.83 -9.07
C TYR A 64 6.95 -7.14 -7.57
N PHE A 65 5.76 -7.00 -6.98
CA PHE A 65 5.53 -7.12 -5.55
C PHE A 65 4.27 -7.94 -5.23
N PRO A 66 4.11 -9.17 -5.75
CA PRO A 66 2.86 -9.93 -5.65
C PRO A 66 2.40 -10.19 -4.21
N GLN A 67 3.33 -10.31 -3.26
CA GLN A 67 3.02 -10.53 -1.84
C GLN A 67 2.63 -9.23 -1.09
N ASN A 68 2.78 -8.06 -1.71
CA ASN A 68 2.73 -6.75 -1.02
C ASN A 68 1.80 -5.75 -1.71
N ILE A 69 0.90 -6.20 -2.60
CA ILE A 69 0.18 -5.30 -3.51
C ILE A 69 -1.33 -5.14 -3.24
N ASN A 70 -1.87 -5.84 -2.23
CA ASN A 70 -3.32 -5.83 -1.93
C ASN A 70 -3.90 -4.42 -1.77
N VAL A 71 -3.15 -3.51 -1.16
CA VAL A 71 -3.56 -2.11 -0.98
C VAL A 71 -3.65 -1.39 -2.32
N ALA A 72 -2.61 -1.49 -3.17
CA ALA A 72 -2.62 -0.84 -4.49
C ALA A 72 -3.73 -1.38 -5.39
N VAL A 73 -3.99 -2.69 -5.35
CA VAL A 73 -5.11 -3.32 -6.07
C VAL A 73 -6.45 -2.79 -5.56
N THR A 74 -6.63 -2.71 -4.25
CA THR A 74 -7.87 -2.19 -3.64
C THR A 74 -8.12 -0.74 -4.05
N LEU A 75 -7.10 0.11 -4.03
CA LEU A 75 -7.20 1.51 -4.47
C LEU A 75 -7.48 1.61 -5.97
N SER A 76 -6.89 0.72 -6.77
CA SER A 76 -7.14 0.68 -8.21
C SER A 76 -8.61 0.37 -8.53
N ILE A 77 -9.20 -0.59 -7.80
CA ILE A 77 -10.61 -0.97 -7.97
C ILE A 77 -11.55 0.15 -7.46
N CYS A 78 -11.28 0.66 -6.27
CA CYS A 78 -12.13 1.67 -5.61
C CYS A 78 -11.97 3.07 -6.22
N GLY A 79 -10.84 3.35 -6.87
CA GLY A 79 -10.48 4.65 -7.42
C GLY A 79 -10.36 4.65 -8.94
N ILE A 80 -9.22 5.13 -9.43
CA ILE A 80 -9.00 5.54 -10.82
C ILE A 80 -8.35 4.48 -11.72
N GLY A 81 -8.37 3.21 -11.31
CA GLY A 81 -7.75 2.11 -12.06
C GLY A 81 -6.24 1.96 -11.81
N ALA A 82 -5.71 0.81 -12.22
CA ALA A 82 -4.32 0.41 -11.91
C ALA A 82 -3.25 1.19 -12.67
N ASP A 83 -3.58 1.68 -13.87
CA ASP A 83 -2.65 2.45 -14.72
C ASP A 83 -2.46 3.89 -14.23
N ARG A 84 -3.47 4.45 -13.56
CA ARG A 84 -3.45 5.83 -13.05
C ARG A 84 -3.16 5.94 -11.56
N THR A 85 -3.20 4.82 -10.84
CA THR A 85 -2.85 4.80 -9.41
C THR A 85 -1.33 4.75 -9.26
N SER A 86 -0.75 5.80 -8.70
CA SER A 86 0.70 5.89 -8.47
C SER A 86 1.07 5.13 -7.20
N VAL A 87 2.17 4.38 -7.24
CA VAL A 87 2.68 3.60 -6.12
C VAL A 87 4.15 3.95 -5.88
N ARG A 88 4.47 4.26 -4.62
CA ARG A 88 5.82 4.45 -4.11
C ARG A 88 6.08 3.43 -3.00
N ILE A 89 7.19 2.71 -3.05
CA ILE A 89 7.59 1.76 -2.02
C ILE A 89 8.95 2.16 -1.49
N PHE A 90 9.01 2.39 -0.18
CA PHE A 90 10.20 2.73 0.56
C PHE A 90 10.56 1.64 1.56
N THR A 91 11.85 1.56 1.88
CA THR A 91 12.38 0.72 2.96
C THR A 91 13.46 1.45 3.72
N SER A 92 13.68 1.05 4.97
CA SER A 92 14.72 1.58 5.86
C SER A 92 15.02 0.56 6.97
N PRO A 93 16.26 0.46 7.48
CA PRO A 93 16.55 -0.28 8.71
C PRO A 93 15.73 0.21 9.92
N GLY A 94 15.38 1.50 9.95
CA GLY A 94 14.62 2.10 11.04
C GLY A 94 13.12 1.79 11.02
N TYR A 95 12.60 1.20 9.94
CA TYR A 95 11.18 0.86 9.86
C TYR A 95 10.90 -0.44 10.62
N THR A 96 10.04 -0.34 11.63
CA THR A 96 9.60 -1.48 12.46
C THR A 96 8.17 -1.93 12.17
N LYS A 97 7.41 -1.11 11.44
CA LYS A 97 5.99 -1.33 11.11
C LYS A 97 5.75 -1.09 9.62
N ASN A 98 4.65 -1.66 9.10
CA ASN A 98 4.20 -1.36 7.75
C ASN A 98 3.33 -0.11 7.78
N THR A 99 3.73 0.92 7.04
CA THR A 99 2.95 2.15 6.91
C THR A 99 2.41 2.27 5.49
N HIS A 100 1.14 2.62 5.37
CA HIS A 100 0.51 3.00 4.12
C HIS A 100 -0.03 4.42 4.24
N GLU A 101 0.40 5.28 3.32
CA GLU A 101 -0.10 6.64 3.15
C GLU A 101 -0.80 6.73 1.81
N ILE A 102 -2.01 7.25 1.81
CA ILE A 102 -2.83 7.43 0.61
C ILE A 102 -3.11 8.91 0.48
N GLU A 103 -2.73 9.47 -0.66
CA GLU A 103 -3.04 10.84 -1.03
C GLU A 103 -4.00 10.82 -2.23
N VAL A 104 -5.13 11.51 -2.11
CA VAL A 104 -6.15 11.61 -3.17
C VAL A 104 -6.44 13.07 -3.42
N LYS A 105 -6.44 13.48 -4.70
CA LYS A 105 -6.74 14.84 -5.14
C LYS A 105 -7.75 14.81 -6.28
N GLY A 106 -8.67 15.76 -6.30
CA GLY A 106 -9.70 15.90 -7.32
C GLY A 106 -10.44 17.23 -7.20
N GLU A 107 -11.57 17.36 -7.90
CA GLU A 107 -12.40 18.57 -7.84
C GLU A 107 -13.01 18.83 -6.45
N PHE A 108 -13.20 17.77 -5.67
CA PHE A 108 -13.66 17.83 -4.27
C PHE A 108 -12.59 18.37 -3.31
N GLY A 109 -11.38 18.70 -3.80
CA GLY A 109 -10.22 19.05 -3.00
C GLY A 109 -9.26 17.88 -2.83
N SER A 110 -8.77 17.68 -1.61
CA SER A 110 -7.77 16.64 -1.32
C SER A 110 -7.97 16.03 0.05
N PHE A 111 -7.67 14.74 0.17
CA PHE A 111 -7.53 14.08 1.46
C PHE A 111 -6.33 13.14 1.48
N TRP A 112 -5.99 12.77 2.71
CA TRP A 112 -4.83 11.99 3.08
C TRP A 112 -5.21 11.04 4.21
N THR A 113 -4.80 9.77 4.07
CA THR A 113 -4.89 8.80 5.15
C THR A 113 -3.54 8.17 5.41
N LYS A 114 -3.30 7.80 6.68
CA LYS A 114 -2.09 7.10 7.11
C LYS A 114 -2.49 5.98 8.06
N THR A 115 -2.02 4.78 7.79
CA THR A 115 -2.13 3.64 8.70
C THR A 115 -0.75 3.11 9.04
N GLU A 116 -0.46 2.95 10.32
CA GLU A 116 0.77 2.35 10.83
C GLU A 116 0.44 0.99 11.46
N ASN A 117 0.55 -0.05 10.66
CA ASN A 117 0.04 -1.36 11.01
C ASN A 117 1.09 -2.20 11.73
N VAL A 118 0.67 -2.78 12.86
CA VAL A 118 1.42 -3.87 13.48
C VAL A 118 1.27 -5.16 12.67
N PRO A 119 2.36 -5.93 12.49
CA PRO A 119 2.28 -7.28 11.94
C PRO A 119 1.37 -8.18 12.78
N SER A 120 0.70 -9.11 12.13
CA SER A 120 -0.08 -10.11 12.86
C SER A 120 0.83 -11.09 13.61
N ARG A 121 0.34 -11.57 14.76
CA ARG A 121 1.03 -12.59 15.56
C ARG A 121 1.11 -13.92 14.83
N ASP A 122 0.03 -14.31 14.14
CA ASP A 122 -0.08 -15.61 13.46
C ASP A 122 0.56 -15.60 12.07
N ASN A 123 0.57 -14.44 11.40
CA ASN A 123 1.22 -14.27 10.11
C ASN A 123 1.89 -12.88 10.01
N PRO A 124 3.19 -12.76 10.31
CA PRO A 124 3.92 -11.49 10.26
C PRO A 124 3.95 -10.83 8.87
N LYS A 125 3.58 -11.55 7.79
CA LYS A 125 3.46 -10.98 6.44
C LYS A 125 2.17 -10.17 6.25
N THR A 126 1.18 -10.31 7.13
CA THR A 126 -0.07 -9.55 7.10
C THR A 126 -0.17 -8.56 8.26
N SER A 127 -1.03 -7.56 8.09
CA SER A 127 -1.36 -6.59 9.13
C SER A 127 -2.51 -7.08 10.00
N GLU A 128 -2.42 -6.88 11.30
CA GLU A 128 -3.50 -7.26 12.24
C GLU A 128 -4.82 -6.54 11.90
N LEU A 129 -4.73 -5.27 11.48
CA LEU A 129 -5.89 -4.49 11.02
C LEU A 129 -6.62 -5.16 9.84
N ALA A 130 -5.90 -5.86 8.96
CA ALA A 130 -6.53 -6.57 7.85
C ALA A 130 -7.41 -7.73 8.35
N ILE A 131 -6.97 -8.44 9.39
CA ILE A 131 -7.72 -9.52 10.04
C ILE A 131 -8.95 -8.94 10.73
N PHE A 132 -8.79 -7.89 11.54
CA PHE A 132 -9.90 -7.23 12.22
C PHE A 132 -10.92 -6.67 11.24
N SER A 133 -10.48 -6.13 10.11
CA SER A 133 -11.38 -5.65 9.06
C SER A 133 -12.22 -6.78 8.45
N ALA A 134 -11.67 -7.99 8.29
CA ALA A 134 -12.42 -9.13 7.81
C ALA A 134 -13.47 -9.58 8.85
N ILE A 135 -13.07 -9.70 10.11
CA ILE A 135 -13.96 -10.04 11.23
C ILE A 135 -15.10 -9.02 11.35
N ALA A 136 -14.78 -7.73 11.32
CA ALA A 136 -15.77 -6.65 11.39
C ALA A 136 -16.78 -6.75 10.25
N LYS A 137 -16.33 -7.04 9.02
CA LYS A 137 -17.24 -7.17 7.87
C LYS A 137 -18.16 -8.39 7.97
N ILE A 138 -17.65 -9.52 8.49
CA ILE A 138 -18.49 -10.70 8.74
C ILE A 138 -19.57 -10.38 9.78
N LYS A 139 -19.21 -9.70 10.87
CA LYS A 139 -20.17 -9.29 11.92
C LYS A 139 -21.23 -8.28 11.45
N GLU A 140 -20.98 -7.54 10.38
CA GLU A 140 -21.93 -6.59 9.80
C GLU A 140 -22.98 -7.30 8.92
N ILE A 141 -22.66 -8.47 8.38
CA ILE A 141 -23.51 -9.23 7.44
C ILE A 141 -24.28 -10.35 8.15
N LEU A 142 -23.81 -10.80 9.31
CA LEU A 142 -24.53 -11.72 10.21
C LEU A 142 -25.47 -10.94 11.13
#